data_AF-A0A359LSS1-F1
#
_entry.id   AF-A0A359LSS1-F1
#
_cell.length_a   1.000
_cell.length_b   1.000
_cell.length_c   1.000
_cell.angle_alpha   90.00
_cell.angle_beta   90.00
_cell.angle_gamma   90.00
#
_symmetry.space_group_name_H-M   'P 1'
#
loop_
_entity.id
_entity.type
_entity.pdbx_description
1 polymer ?
#
loop_
_entity_poly.entity_id
_entity_poly.type
_entity_poly.pdbx_seq_one_letter_code
_entity_poly.pdbx_strand_id
1 'polypeptide(L)' 'MKLKLGIPKGSLENATVDLFRRAGFNIATSSRSYFPSIDDPEI' A
#
# COMPACT_ATOMS: atom_id res chain seq x y z
N MET A 1 15.70 1.65 -11.37
CA MET A 1 14.89 0.46 -11.02
C MET A 1 13.76 0.94 -10.13
N LYS A 2 12.56 0.37 -10.22
CA LYS A 2 11.44 0.70 -9.31
C LYS A 2 11.36 -0.34 -8.19
N LEU A 3 11.10 0.10 -6.97
CA LEU A 3 10.90 -0.78 -5.83
C LEU A 3 9.55 -1.49 -5.98
N LYS A 4 9.50 -2.78 -5.64
CA LYS A 4 8.23 -3.55 -5.64
C LYS A 4 7.92 -3.98 -4.21
N LEU A 5 6.76 -3.58 -3.71
CA LEU A 5 6.28 -3.93 -2.37
C LEU A 5 4.96 -4.71 -2.48
N GLY A 6 4.78 -5.68 -1.58
CA GLY A 6 3.53 -6.42 -1.44
C GLY A 6 2.78 -5.98 -0.18
N ILE A 7 1.47 -5.83 -0.29
CA ILE A 7 0.57 -5.64 0.86
C ILE A 7 -0.29 -6.90 1.01
N PRO A 8 -0.32 -7.54 2.19
CA PRO A 8 -1.19 -8.68 2.43
C PRO A 8 -2.67 -8.29 2.28
N LYS A 9 -3.47 -9.10 1.58
CA LYS A 9 -4.93 -8.95 1.53
C LYS A 9 -5.58 -9.55 2.77
N GLY A 10 -6.75 -9.04 3.14
CA GLY A 10 -7.56 -9.56 4.24
C GLY A 10 -7.23 -8.91 5.58
N SER A 11 -7.03 -9.71 6.63
CA SER A 11 -6.94 -9.23 8.02
C SER A 11 -5.80 -8.25 8.27
N LEU A 12 -4.71 -8.34 7.49
CA LEU A 12 -3.52 -7.50 7.64
C LEU A 12 -3.48 -6.30 6.68
N GLU A 13 -4.44 -6.17 5.75
CA GLU A 13 -4.41 -5.12 4.72
C GLU A 13 -4.44 -3.72 5.38
N ASN A 14 -5.46 -3.46 6.21
CA ASN A 14 -5.63 -2.16 6.85
C ASN A 14 -4.51 -1.83 7.83
N ALA A 15 -4.00 -2.84 8.56
CA ALA A 15 -2.88 -2.64 9.49
C ALA A 15 -1.59 -2.27 8.75
N THR A 16 -1.36 -2.89 7.58
CA THR A 16 -0.21 -2.58 6.72
C THR A 16 -0.34 -1.18 6.14
N VAL A 17 -1.52 -0.82 5.61
CA VAL A 17 -1.80 0.54 5.10
C VAL A 17 -1.63 1.59 6.21
N ASP A 18 -2.05 1.30 7.44
CA ASP A 18 -1.88 2.19 8.59
C ASP A 18 -0.40 2.42 8.94
N LEU A 19 0.41 1.36 8.89
CA LEU A 19 1.85 1.45 9.10
C LEU A 19 2.52 2.38 8.08
N PHE A 20 2.22 2.22 6.79
CA PHE A 20 2.77 3.10 5.75
C PHE A 20 2.30 4.55 5.89
N ARG A 21 1.06 4.77 6.32
CA ARG A 21 0.55 6.12 6.60
C ARG A 21 1.30 6.81 7.72
N ARG A 22 1.63 6.09 8.79
CA ARG A 22 2.48 6.62 9.88
C ARG A 22 3.90 6.96 9.41
N ALA A 23 4.39 6.29 8.38
CA ALA A 23 5.66 6.58 7.73
C ALA A 23 5.58 7.73 6.70
N GLY A 24 4.40 8.32 6.49
CA GLY A 24 4.20 9.46 5.59
C GLY A 24 3.72 9.11 4.18
N PHE A 25 3.39 7.84 3.91
CA PHE A 25 2.90 7.39 2.60
C PHE A 25 1.38 7.25 2.56
N ASN A 26 0.74 7.77 1.52
CA ASN A 26 -0.69 7.62 1.28
C ASN A 26 -0.94 6.47 0.30
N ILE A 27 -1.39 5.34 0.86
CA ILE A 27 -1.79 4.17 0.08
C ILE A 27 -3.31 4.11 -0.04
N ALA A 28 -3.82 4.06 -1.27
CA ALA A 28 -5.23 3.82 -1.53
C ALA A 28 -5.44 2.41 -2.11
N THR A 29 -6.32 1.64 -1.48
CA THR A 29 -6.70 0.30 -1.92
C THR A 29 -8.15 0.29 -2.38
N SER A 30 -8.48 -0.64 -3.28
CA SER A 30 -9.86 -0.92 -3.63
C SER A 30 -10.15 -2.40 -3.43
N SER A 31 -11.41 -2.74 -3.14
CA SER A 31 -11.83 -4.12 -2.90
C SER A 31 -11.76 -5.00 -4.15
N ARG A 32 -11.74 -4.40 -5.34
CA ARG A 32 -11.70 -5.09 -6.64
C ARG A 32 -10.32 -5.11 -7.30
N SER A 33 -9.37 -4.30 -6.82
CA SER A 33 -8.01 -4.24 -7.36
C SER A 33 -7.03 -5.01 -6.47
N TYR A 34 -6.11 -5.72 -7.13
CA TYR A 34 -4.93 -6.31 -6.48
C TYR A 34 -3.74 -5.35 -6.44
N PHE A 35 -3.83 -4.20 -7.12
CA PHE A 35 -2.79 -3.17 -7.17
C PHE A 35 -3.28 -1.92 -6.45
N PRO A 36 -2.72 -1.60 -5.28
CA PRO A 36 -2.97 -0.33 -4.61
C PRO A 36 -2.21 0.81 -5.31
N SER A 37 -2.66 2.05 -5.13
CA SER A 37 -1.91 3.25 -5.53
C SER A 37 -1.18 3.84 -4.33
N ILE A 38 0.00 4.41 -4.55
CA ILE A 38 0.82 5.08 -3.54
C ILE A 38 1.34 6.41 -4.10
N ASP A 39 1.54 7.40 -3.24
CA ASP A 39 2.12 8.70 -3.55
C ASP A 39 3.65 8.72 -3.45
N ASP A 40 4.30 7.63 -3.87
CA ASP A 40 5.75 7.51 -3.95
C ASP A 40 6.16 7.28 -5.41
N PRO A 41 6.91 8.20 -6.05
CA PRO A 41 7.32 8.05 -7.45
C PRO A 41 8.31 6.90 -7.70
N GLU A 42 8.95 6.36 -6.67
CA GLU A 42 9.91 5.26 -6.76
C GLU A 42 9.26 3.86 -6.67
N ILE A 43 7.97 3.79 -6.33
CA ILE A 43 7.17 2.56 -6.15
C ILE A 43 6.14 2.37 -7.28
#